data_AF-A6XPI3-F1
#
_entry.id   AF-A6XPI3-F1
#
_cell.length_a   1.000
_cell.length_b   1.000
_cell.length_c   1.000
_cell.angle_alpha   90.00
_cell.angle_beta   90.00
_cell.angle_gamma   90.00
#
_symmetry.space_group_name_H-M   'P 1'
#
loop_
_entity.id
_entity.type
_entity.pdbx_description
1 polymer ?
#
loop_
_entity_poly.entity_id
_entity_poly.type
_entity_poly.pdbx_seq_one_letter_code
_entity_poly.pdbx_strand_id
1 'polypeptide(L)'
;MASGASGIPSATPQKRTAAQDEVDRSCQKVQFQQIFASRKGSHYIQIQTKETTEHTGTPDQNRASQAIDELERFYQEQQRQTSNVIQAGEHDEANPWLRRTRWPVYLTNIAPNDLVNCVQRPEDDTTCPDELAARAIWEAMGQVARTSQRVITRLGHFVRIEAIRTERHQTRHTPLQAYMDEESIAEHVRPWQQMLMLFARTQVEHEWTSPQYRFTPRQRKTWRVLWQVATTEGADQRHSISPDPMDEQMTEEEEEEEEKGQRDTQSEEEDKFKLTKIQMACLDFCIELLNQRVQVEDYECALVDALAVLGRGEYGWRDAESYPPILSWIIKVARLCHTVLNDQVNFRPQMQQLGKLLPVKTQM
;
A
#
# COMPACT_ATOMS: atom_id res chain seq x y z
N MET A 1 -97.00 -24.91 -5.33
CA MET A 1 -96.66 -23.48 -5.52
C MET A 1 -95.53 -23.39 -6.53
N ALA A 2 -95.61 -22.36 -7.37
CA ALA A 2 -94.93 -22.23 -8.65
C ALA A 2 -93.47 -21.76 -8.59
N SER A 3 -92.86 -21.75 -9.79
CA SER A 3 -91.73 -20.94 -10.28
C SER A 3 -90.33 -21.55 -10.07
N GLY A 4 -89.43 -21.61 -11.05
CA GLY A 4 -89.41 -21.13 -12.46
C GLY A 4 -87.96 -21.15 -12.97
N ALA A 5 -87.79 -21.46 -14.27
CA ALA A 5 -86.82 -20.98 -15.28
C ALA A 5 -85.41 -20.47 -14.84
N SER A 6 -84.30 -20.56 -15.57
CA SER A 6 -83.92 -21.05 -16.89
C SER A 6 -82.41 -20.81 -17.03
N GLY A 7 -81.71 -21.67 -17.78
CA GLY A 7 -80.69 -21.29 -18.78
C GLY A 7 -79.47 -20.45 -18.37
N ILE A 8 -78.33 -21.12 -18.30
CA ILE A 8 -76.98 -20.54 -18.47
C ILE A 8 -76.88 -19.86 -19.85
N PRO A 9 -76.42 -18.60 -19.98
CA PRO A 9 -75.90 -18.10 -21.24
C PRO A 9 -74.38 -18.36 -21.30
N SER A 10 -73.99 -19.23 -22.23
CA SER A 10 -72.61 -19.37 -22.68
C SER A 10 -72.16 -18.07 -23.34
N ALA A 11 -71.13 -17.42 -22.78
CA ALA A 11 -70.50 -16.27 -23.41
C ALA A 11 -69.68 -16.73 -24.63
N THR A 12 -70.06 -16.22 -25.79
CA THR A 12 -69.51 -16.48 -27.11
C THR A 12 -68.03 -16.06 -27.25
N PRO A 13 -67.23 -16.75 -28.10
CA PRO A 13 -65.80 -16.48 -28.29
C PRO A 13 -65.48 -15.06 -28.81
N GLN A 14 -66.45 -14.38 -29.43
CA GLN A 14 -66.27 -13.06 -30.05
C GLN A 14 -66.08 -11.90 -29.07
N LYS A 15 -66.53 -12.02 -27.81
CA LYS A 15 -66.31 -10.97 -26.80
C LYS A 15 -64.90 -10.97 -26.20
N ARG A 16 -64.18 -12.10 -26.28
CA ARG A 16 -62.80 -12.20 -25.80
C ARG A 16 -61.80 -11.56 -26.77
N THR A 17 -62.02 -11.68 -28.07
CA THR A 17 -61.16 -11.06 -29.09
C THR A 17 -61.29 -9.54 -29.12
N ALA A 18 -62.50 -8.99 -29.03
CA ALA A 18 -62.68 -7.53 -29.00
C ALA A 18 -62.07 -6.86 -27.76
N ALA A 19 -62.17 -7.49 -26.59
CA ALA A 19 -61.53 -7.00 -25.37
C ALA A 19 -59.99 -7.13 -25.41
N GLN A 20 -59.47 -8.17 -26.07
CA GLN A 20 -58.03 -8.35 -26.25
C GLN A 20 -57.45 -7.34 -27.25
N ASP A 21 -58.18 -7.03 -28.31
CA ASP A 21 -57.79 -6.02 -29.31
C ASP A 21 -57.80 -4.58 -28.75
N GLU A 22 -58.68 -4.30 -27.78
CA GLU A 22 -58.74 -3.01 -27.07
C GLU A 22 -57.60 -2.87 -26.04
N VAL A 23 -57.22 -3.97 -25.37
CA VAL A 23 -56.03 -4.04 -24.51
C VAL A 23 -54.75 -3.90 -25.33
N ASP A 24 -54.64 -4.57 -26.47
CA ASP A 24 -53.48 -4.47 -27.36
C ASP A 24 -53.33 -3.07 -28.00
N ARG A 25 -54.43 -2.31 -28.17
CA ARG A 25 -54.37 -0.89 -28.60
C ARG A 25 -54.00 0.08 -27.49
N SER A 26 -54.26 -0.27 -26.23
CA SER A 26 -53.98 0.59 -25.08
C SER A 26 -52.63 0.27 -24.40
N CYS A 27 -51.99 -0.85 -24.76
CA CYS A 27 -50.69 -1.24 -24.22
C CYS A 27 -49.55 -0.95 -25.19
N GLN A 28 -48.52 -0.24 -24.72
CA GLN A 28 -47.29 -0.05 -25.47
C GLN A 28 -46.45 -1.34 -25.43
N LYS A 29 -46.20 -1.95 -26.60
CA LYS A 29 -45.30 -3.10 -26.72
C LYS A 29 -43.86 -2.63 -26.53
N VAL A 30 -43.20 -3.13 -25.48
CA VAL A 30 -41.82 -2.77 -25.14
C VAL A 30 -40.94 -4.02 -25.15
N GLN A 31 -39.68 -3.88 -25.58
CA GLN A 31 -38.68 -4.92 -25.39
C GLN A 31 -38.26 -4.94 -23.93
N PHE A 32 -38.14 -6.13 -23.35
CA PHE A 32 -37.78 -6.29 -21.94
C PHE A 32 -36.76 -7.41 -21.74
N GLN A 33 -35.98 -7.30 -20.67
CA GLN A 33 -35.07 -8.35 -20.22
C GLN A 33 -35.28 -8.60 -18.72
N GLN A 34 -35.16 -9.87 -18.33
CA GLN A 34 -35.25 -10.28 -16.94
C GLN A 34 -33.84 -10.40 -16.36
N ILE A 35 -33.58 -9.71 -15.24
CA ILE A 35 -32.22 -9.66 -14.65
C ILE A 35 -31.83 -11.00 -14.00
N PHE A 36 -32.79 -11.70 -13.38
CA PHE A 36 -32.55 -13.00 -12.74
C PHE A 36 -33.66 -14.00 -13.09
N ALA A 37 -33.28 -15.22 -13.49
CA ALA A 37 -34.21 -16.24 -13.99
C ALA A 37 -35.24 -16.71 -12.95
N SER A 38 -34.86 -16.83 -11.67
CA SER A 38 -35.81 -16.92 -10.54
C SER A 38 -35.09 -16.69 -9.20
N ARG A 39 -35.61 -15.78 -8.36
CA ARG A 39 -35.37 -15.57 -6.91
C ARG A 39 -36.07 -14.28 -6.45
N LYS A 40 -36.21 -14.07 -5.13
CA LYS A 40 -36.71 -12.81 -4.54
C LYS A 40 -35.84 -11.64 -5.06
N GLY A 41 -36.46 -10.71 -5.80
CA GLY A 41 -35.76 -9.59 -6.45
C GLY A 41 -35.71 -9.66 -7.98
N SER A 42 -36.21 -10.72 -8.61
CA SER A 42 -36.36 -10.74 -10.07
C SER A 42 -37.41 -9.71 -10.52
N HIS A 43 -37.01 -8.82 -11.42
CA HIS A 43 -37.89 -7.85 -12.05
C HIS A 43 -37.49 -7.67 -13.52
N TYR A 44 -38.44 -7.20 -14.31
CA TYR A 44 -38.26 -6.93 -15.73
C TYR A 44 -37.84 -5.47 -15.90
N ILE A 45 -36.84 -5.25 -16.73
CA ILE A 45 -36.43 -3.92 -17.17
C ILE A 45 -36.78 -3.73 -18.63
N GLN A 46 -37.25 -2.53 -18.98
CA GLN A 46 -37.56 -2.14 -20.34
C GLN A 46 -36.25 -1.75 -21.06
N ILE A 47 -35.96 -2.40 -22.18
CA ILE A 47 -34.82 -2.07 -23.03
C ILE A 47 -35.27 -1.00 -24.03
N GLN A 48 -34.69 0.18 -23.92
CA GLN A 48 -34.76 1.18 -24.99
C GLN A 48 -33.71 0.81 -26.04
N THR A 49 -34.13 0.18 -27.12
CA THR A 49 -33.34 0.19 -28.35
C THR A 49 -33.34 1.63 -28.84
N LYS A 50 -32.25 2.37 -28.60
CA LYS A 50 -31.94 3.52 -29.44
C LYS A 50 -32.00 2.99 -30.86
N GLU A 51 -32.91 3.53 -31.68
CA GLU A 51 -32.75 3.46 -33.11
C GLU A 51 -31.33 3.94 -33.37
N THR A 52 -30.45 3.00 -33.73
CA THR A 52 -29.18 3.31 -34.33
C THR A 52 -29.54 3.98 -35.64
N THR A 53 -29.75 5.29 -35.59
CA THR A 53 -29.35 6.13 -36.70
C THR A 53 -27.91 5.73 -36.93
N GLU A 54 -27.68 5.07 -38.05
CA GLU A 54 -26.35 4.84 -38.60
C GLU A 54 -25.73 6.22 -38.81
N HIS A 55 -25.15 6.77 -37.75
CA HIS A 55 -24.13 7.78 -37.87
C HIS A 55 -22.91 7.03 -38.40
N THR A 56 -22.87 6.86 -39.71
CA THR A 56 -21.63 6.96 -40.48
C THR A 56 -21.12 8.41 -40.36
N GLY A 57 -20.82 8.82 -39.13
CA GLY A 57 -20.00 9.97 -38.84
C GLY A 57 -18.63 9.41 -38.51
N THR A 58 -17.70 9.55 -39.44
CA THR A 58 -16.27 9.44 -39.18
C THR A 58 -15.98 10.13 -37.84
N PRO A 59 -15.21 9.54 -36.91
CA PRO A 59 -14.90 10.20 -35.64
C PRO A 59 -14.32 11.57 -35.98
N ASP A 60 -15.02 12.64 -35.61
CA ASP A 60 -14.54 13.99 -35.87
C ASP A 60 -13.26 14.17 -35.04
N GLN A 61 -12.13 13.99 -35.72
CA GLN A 61 -10.78 14.04 -35.17
C GLN A 61 -10.57 15.34 -34.38
N ASN A 62 -11.29 16.40 -34.73
CA ASN A 62 -11.26 17.69 -34.06
C ASN A 62 -11.87 17.65 -32.65
N ARG A 63 -12.91 16.86 -32.40
CA ARG A 63 -13.57 16.79 -31.09
C ARG A 63 -12.77 15.95 -30.08
N ALA A 64 -12.15 14.88 -30.56
CA ALA A 64 -11.20 14.11 -29.77
C ALA A 64 -9.93 14.93 -29.48
N SER A 65 -9.43 15.67 -30.48
CA SER A 65 -8.27 16.56 -30.29
C SER A 65 -8.58 17.71 -29.33
N GLN A 66 -9.76 18.33 -29.41
CA GLN A 66 -10.19 19.37 -28.47
C GLN A 66 -10.30 18.85 -27.03
N ALA A 67 -10.81 17.63 -26.82
CA ALA A 67 -10.87 17.03 -25.49
C ALA A 67 -9.46 16.71 -24.95
N ILE A 68 -8.53 16.30 -25.82
CA ILE A 68 -7.12 16.09 -25.46
C ILE A 68 -6.45 17.43 -25.13
N ASP A 69 -6.65 18.47 -25.93
CA ASP A 69 -6.09 19.81 -25.70
C ASP A 69 -6.64 20.47 -24.43
N GLU A 70 -7.92 20.23 -24.10
CA GLU A 70 -8.53 20.69 -22.85
C GLU A 70 -7.98 19.93 -21.64
N LEU A 71 -7.80 18.62 -21.77
CA LEU A 71 -7.18 17.79 -20.74
C LEU A 71 -5.71 18.21 -20.53
N GLU A 72 -4.95 18.43 -21.62
CA GLU A 72 -3.56 18.85 -21.57
C GLU A 72 -3.42 20.26 -20.97
N ARG A 73 -4.31 21.19 -21.32
CA ARG A 73 -4.39 22.50 -20.66
C ARG A 73 -4.73 22.40 -19.18
N PHE A 74 -5.67 21.53 -18.80
CA PHE A 74 -6.00 21.27 -17.40
C PHE A 74 -4.79 20.71 -16.64
N TYR A 75 -4.06 19.75 -17.22
CA TYR A 75 -2.83 19.20 -16.65
C TYR A 75 -1.72 20.25 -16.52
N GLN A 76 -1.51 21.08 -17.55
CA GLN A 76 -0.50 22.14 -17.53
C GLN A 76 -0.84 23.23 -16.51
N GLU A 77 -2.11 23.60 -16.37
CA GLU A 77 -2.58 24.57 -15.39
C GLU A 77 -2.42 24.02 -13.96
N GLN A 78 -2.74 22.73 -13.74
CA GLN A 78 -2.49 22.04 -12.47
C GLN A 78 -0.99 21.98 -12.15
N GLN A 79 -0.14 21.62 -13.10
CA GLN A 79 1.32 21.60 -12.92
C GLN A 79 1.90 22.98 -12.59
N ARG A 80 1.35 24.05 -13.16
CA ARG A 80 1.74 25.43 -12.83
C ARG A 80 1.29 25.83 -11.42
N GLN A 81 0.13 25.38 -10.98
CA GLN A 81 -0.35 25.61 -9.61
C GLN A 81 0.46 24.80 -8.59
N THR A 82 0.92 23.59 -8.93
CA THR A 82 1.75 22.74 -8.04
C THR A 82 3.23 23.11 -8.03
N SER A 83 3.73 23.87 -9.01
CA SER A 83 5.13 24.32 -9.07
C SER A 83 5.46 25.49 -8.14
N ASN A 84 4.44 26.10 -7.49
CA ASN A 84 4.66 27.18 -6.53
C ASN A 84 4.95 26.61 -5.13
N VAL A 85 5.75 27.35 -4.37
CA VAL A 85 6.10 27.06 -2.98
C VAL A 85 4.84 26.92 -2.12
N ILE A 86 4.78 25.90 -1.25
CA ILE A 86 3.62 25.67 -0.36
C ILE A 86 3.36 26.90 0.48
N GLN A 87 2.16 27.49 0.34
CA GLN A 87 1.72 28.61 1.16
C GLN A 87 0.87 28.12 2.32
N ALA A 88 1.06 28.69 3.52
CA ALA A 88 0.23 28.40 4.70
C ALA A 88 -1.28 28.64 4.46
N GLY A 89 -1.63 29.42 3.43
CA GLY A 89 -3.00 29.70 2.99
C GLY A 89 -3.59 28.69 2.01
N GLU A 90 -2.86 27.67 1.54
CA GLU A 90 -3.38 26.54 0.75
C GLU A 90 -4.24 25.58 1.59
N HIS A 91 -5.08 26.14 2.46
CA HIS A 91 -6.19 25.40 3.00
C HIS A 91 -7.22 25.26 1.89
N ASP A 92 -7.21 24.13 1.19
CA ASP A 92 -8.38 23.77 0.40
C ASP A 92 -9.58 23.69 1.36
N GLU A 93 -10.52 24.63 1.23
CA GLU A 93 -11.74 24.64 2.03
C GLU A 93 -12.55 23.35 1.84
N ALA A 94 -12.34 22.66 0.71
CA ALA A 94 -12.98 21.40 0.37
C ALA A 94 -12.32 20.16 1.01
N ASN A 95 -11.13 20.26 1.64
CA ASN A 95 -10.46 19.13 2.28
C ASN A 95 -10.41 19.25 3.83
N PRO A 96 -11.42 18.74 4.56
CA PRO A 96 -11.45 18.74 6.03
C PRO A 96 -10.23 18.10 6.70
N TRP A 97 -9.54 17.18 6.02
CA TRP A 97 -8.36 16.50 6.54
C TRP A 97 -7.18 17.45 6.72
N LEU A 98 -6.93 18.35 5.76
CA LEU A 98 -5.83 19.32 5.82
C LEU A 98 -6.00 20.34 6.95
N ARG A 99 -7.23 20.67 7.32
CA ARG A 99 -7.50 21.53 8.50
C ARG A 99 -7.09 20.84 9.80
N ARG A 100 -7.32 19.52 9.89
CA ARG A 100 -6.98 18.72 11.06
C ARG A 100 -5.48 18.46 11.16
N THR A 101 -4.84 18.15 10.04
CA THR A 101 -3.42 17.84 10.02
C THR A 101 -2.55 19.09 10.03
N ARG A 102 -2.97 20.20 9.40
CA ARG A 102 -2.16 21.42 9.28
C ARG A 102 -0.85 21.23 8.50
N TRP A 103 -0.77 20.21 7.65
CA TRP A 103 0.43 19.98 6.82
C TRP A 103 0.82 21.17 5.95
N PRO A 104 -0.10 21.93 5.30
CA PRO A 104 0.30 23.09 4.50
C PRO A 104 1.00 24.17 5.34
N VAL A 105 0.58 24.36 6.59
CA VAL A 105 1.19 25.32 7.54
C VAL A 105 2.56 24.83 7.99
N TYR A 106 2.70 23.52 8.19
CA TYR A 106 3.95 22.93 8.66
C TYR A 106 5.02 22.88 7.55
N LEU A 107 4.64 22.50 6.34
CA LEU A 107 5.53 22.39 5.18
C LEU A 107 5.55 23.68 4.34
N THR A 108 5.16 24.81 4.94
CA THR A 108 5.20 26.12 4.28
C THR A 108 6.61 26.46 3.84
N ASN A 109 6.75 27.16 2.70
CA ASN A 109 8.01 27.57 2.10
C ASN A 109 8.85 26.46 1.47
N ILE A 110 8.35 25.23 1.41
CA ILE A 110 9.00 24.13 0.69
C ILE A 110 8.39 24.00 -0.71
N ALA A 111 9.21 23.78 -1.73
CA ALA A 111 8.71 23.51 -3.07
C ALA A 111 8.08 22.10 -3.12
N PRO A 112 6.84 21.95 -3.61
CA PRO A 112 6.17 20.66 -3.70
C PRO A 112 6.95 19.58 -4.47
N ASN A 113 7.62 19.98 -5.54
CA ASN A 113 8.41 19.05 -6.35
C ASN A 113 9.59 18.47 -5.55
N ASP A 114 10.22 19.25 -4.67
CA ASP A 114 11.31 18.75 -3.83
C ASP A 114 10.81 17.70 -2.84
N LEU A 115 9.61 17.89 -2.26
CA LEU A 115 8.98 16.90 -1.39
C LEU A 115 8.62 15.60 -2.13
N VAL A 116 8.07 15.73 -3.34
CA VAL A 116 7.68 14.57 -4.15
C VAL A 116 8.92 13.83 -4.64
N ASN A 117 9.97 14.54 -5.05
CA ASN A 117 11.22 13.96 -5.54
C ASN A 117 12.01 13.31 -4.41
N CYS A 118 12.07 13.92 -3.21
CA CYS A 118 12.90 13.40 -2.13
C CYS A 118 12.44 12.04 -1.60
N VAL A 119 11.17 11.65 -1.83
CA VAL A 119 10.66 10.34 -1.43
C VAL A 119 10.74 9.27 -2.53
N GLN A 120 11.14 9.62 -3.76
CA GLN A 120 11.16 8.67 -4.87
C GLN A 120 12.22 7.58 -4.71
N ARG A 121 11.98 6.43 -5.34
CA ARG A 121 12.98 5.37 -5.47
C ARG A 121 14.26 5.95 -6.13
N PRO A 122 15.45 5.66 -5.61
CA PRO A 122 16.72 6.01 -6.27
C PRO A 122 16.83 5.38 -7.67
N GLU A 123 17.45 6.10 -8.60
CA GLU A 123 17.69 5.61 -9.96
C GLU A 123 18.66 4.43 -9.97
N ASP A 124 18.44 3.46 -10.87
CA ASP A 124 19.21 2.22 -10.90
C ASP A 124 20.65 2.43 -11.42
N ASP A 125 20.87 3.44 -12.27
CA ASP A 125 22.15 3.79 -12.90
C ASP A 125 22.92 4.89 -12.16
N THR A 126 22.45 5.31 -10.98
CA THR A 126 23.10 6.35 -10.19
C THR A 126 24.52 5.94 -9.79
N THR A 127 25.47 6.87 -9.98
CA THR A 127 26.86 6.72 -9.52
C THR A 127 27.14 7.51 -8.25
N CYS A 128 26.19 8.32 -7.77
CA CYS A 128 26.35 9.13 -6.56
C CYS A 128 26.46 8.23 -5.31
N PRO A 129 27.47 8.42 -4.42
CA PRO A 129 27.64 7.58 -3.24
C PRO A 129 26.41 7.56 -2.33
N ASP A 130 25.79 8.73 -2.13
CA ASP A 130 24.66 8.87 -1.22
C ASP A 130 23.39 8.23 -1.78
N GLU A 131 23.15 8.34 -3.09
CA GLU A 131 22.01 7.66 -3.74
C GLU A 131 22.22 6.14 -3.84
N LEU A 132 23.48 5.66 -3.95
CA LEU A 132 23.78 4.22 -3.84
C LEU A 132 23.48 3.68 -2.45
N ALA A 133 23.85 4.42 -1.40
CA ALA A 133 23.48 4.08 -0.02
C ALA A 133 21.96 4.12 0.18
N ALA A 134 21.28 5.14 -0.34
CA ALA A 134 19.82 5.23 -0.33
C ALA A 134 19.17 4.03 -1.04
N ARG A 135 19.71 3.61 -2.20
CA ARG A 135 19.23 2.43 -2.94
C ARG A 135 19.40 1.14 -2.13
N ALA A 136 20.52 0.97 -1.44
CA ALA A 136 20.74 -0.17 -0.55
C ALA A 136 19.70 -0.19 0.59
N ILE A 137 19.38 0.95 1.19
CA ILE A 137 18.33 1.08 2.23
C ILE A 137 16.95 0.75 1.64
N TRP A 138 16.63 1.26 0.45
CA TRP A 138 15.37 0.99 -0.25
C TRP A 138 15.13 -0.51 -0.44
N GLU A 139 16.14 -1.21 -0.96
CA GLU A 139 16.09 -2.65 -1.18
C GLU A 139 16.05 -3.43 0.14
N ALA A 140 16.85 -3.02 1.13
CA ALA A 140 16.86 -3.64 2.45
C ALA A 140 15.48 -3.59 3.11
N MET A 141 14.78 -2.45 3.08
CA MET A 141 13.43 -2.32 3.63
C MET A 141 12.43 -3.23 2.89
N GLY A 142 12.54 -3.34 1.56
CA GLY A 142 11.74 -4.27 0.77
C GLY A 142 11.97 -5.72 1.19
N GLN A 143 13.22 -6.14 1.37
CA GLN A 143 13.57 -7.49 1.83
C GLN A 143 13.12 -7.78 3.27
N VAL A 144 13.22 -6.79 4.17
CA VAL A 144 12.70 -6.90 5.55
C VAL A 144 11.20 -7.17 5.52
N ALA A 145 10.43 -6.46 4.69
CA ALA A 145 8.99 -6.65 4.57
C ALA A 145 8.61 -8.03 4.04
N ARG A 146 9.27 -8.51 2.96
CA ARG A 146 9.07 -9.87 2.41
C ARG A 146 9.44 -10.96 3.41
N THR A 147 10.58 -10.81 4.09
CA THR A 147 11.01 -11.74 5.13
C THR A 147 9.99 -11.78 6.27
N SER A 148 9.47 -10.62 6.68
CA SER A 148 8.45 -10.51 7.72
C SER A 148 7.14 -11.19 7.34
N GLN A 149 6.73 -11.07 6.08
CA GLN A 149 5.59 -11.79 5.53
C GLN A 149 5.78 -13.31 5.61
N ARG A 150 6.96 -13.82 5.20
CA ARG A 150 7.28 -15.25 5.26
C ARG A 150 7.34 -15.79 6.69
N VAL A 151 7.79 -14.99 7.66
CA VAL A 151 7.76 -15.36 9.09
C VAL A 151 6.31 -15.48 9.57
N ILE A 152 5.46 -14.52 9.22
CA ILE A 152 4.06 -14.49 9.65
C ILE A 152 3.24 -15.69 9.17
N THR A 153 3.49 -16.20 7.97
CA THR A 153 2.79 -17.40 7.48
C THR A 153 3.11 -18.65 8.29
N ARG A 154 4.29 -18.71 8.92
CA ARG A 154 4.74 -19.82 9.76
C ARG A 154 4.39 -19.65 11.24
N LEU A 155 4.06 -18.44 11.68
CA LEU A 155 3.75 -18.17 13.09
C LEU A 155 2.38 -18.74 13.53
N GLY A 156 2.36 -19.25 14.76
CA GLY A 156 1.15 -19.75 15.40
C GLY A 156 0.08 -18.66 15.58
N HIS A 157 -1.19 -19.07 15.56
CA HIS A 157 -2.36 -18.17 15.61
C HIS A 157 -2.30 -17.16 16.77
N PHE A 158 -1.94 -17.60 17.98
CA PHE A 158 -1.88 -16.72 19.16
C PHE A 158 -0.79 -15.65 19.07
N VAL A 159 0.36 -15.96 18.47
CA VAL A 159 1.45 -14.97 18.28
C VAL A 159 0.99 -13.88 17.32
N ARG A 160 0.26 -14.24 16.27
CA ARG A 160 -0.30 -13.30 15.31
C ARG A 160 -1.43 -12.44 15.87
N ILE A 161 -2.20 -12.94 16.83
CA ILE A 161 -3.19 -12.16 17.59
C ILE A 161 -2.48 -11.15 18.50
N GLU A 162 -1.45 -11.60 19.21
CA GLU A 162 -0.68 -10.75 20.11
C GLU A 162 0.01 -9.60 19.35
N ALA A 163 0.52 -9.88 18.15
CA ALA A 163 1.19 -8.90 17.30
C ALA A 163 0.32 -7.68 16.89
N ILE A 164 -1.01 -7.82 16.89
CA ILE A 164 -1.92 -6.72 16.55
C ILE A 164 -2.59 -6.08 17.76
N ARG A 165 -2.32 -6.60 18.96
CA ARG A 165 -2.93 -6.12 20.19
C ARG A 165 -2.30 -4.77 20.56
N THR A 166 -3.10 -3.70 20.56
CA THR A 166 -2.63 -2.36 20.93
C THR A 166 -2.74 -2.12 22.43
N GLU A 167 -3.72 -2.74 23.09
CA GLU A 167 -3.96 -2.58 24.53
C GLU A 167 -4.10 -3.93 25.22
N ARG A 168 -3.59 -4.04 26.46
CA ARG A 168 -3.53 -5.31 27.20
C ARG A 168 -4.90 -5.99 27.39
N HIS A 169 -5.95 -5.19 27.55
CA HIS A 169 -7.31 -5.65 27.81
C HIS A 169 -8.16 -5.80 26.54
N GLN A 170 -7.61 -5.45 25.37
CA GLN A 170 -8.31 -5.61 24.10
C GLN A 170 -8.25 -7.07 23.65
N THR A 171 -9.43 -7.68 23.49
CA THR A 171 -9.55 -9.01 22.90
C THR A 171 -9.60 -8.89 21.38
N ARG A 172 -8.55 -9.35 20.71
CA ARG A 172 -8.51 -9.46 19.24
C ARG A 172 -8.82 -10.90 18.84
N HIS A 173 -9.69 -11.06 17.85
CA HIS A 173 -10.10 -12.38 17.34
C HIS A 173 -9.55 -12.70 15.95
N THR A 174 -9.21 -11.67 15.17
CA THR A 174 -8.62 -11.83 13.83
C THR A 174 -7.10 -11.72 13.94
N PRO A 175 -6.32 -12.75 13.58
CA PRO A 175 -4.86 -12.69 13.65
C PRO A 175 -4.27 -11.72 12.61
N LEU A 176 -3.03 -11.28 12.81
CA LEU A 176 -2.25 -10.65 11.74
C LEU A 176 -2.20 -11.58 10.53
N GLN A 177 -2.64 -11.09 9.38
CA GLN A 177 -2.60 -11.82 8.12
C GLN A 177 -1.43 -11.31 7.27
N ALA A 178 -0.69 -12.26 6.68
CA ALA A 178 0.21 -11.97 5.56
C ALA A 178 -0.59 -11.33 4.41
N TYR A 179 0.08 -10.62 3.50
CA TYR A 179 -0.54 -10.28 2.24
C TYR A 179 -0.69 -11.53 1.37
N MET A 180 -1.57 -11.47 0.36
CA MET A 180 -1.90 -12.63 -0.44
C MET A 180 -0.71 -13.13 -1.27
N ASP A 181 0.17 -12.22 -1.69
CA ASP A 181 1.28 -12.49 -2.61
C ASP A 181 2.47 -11.52 -2.39
N GLU A 182 3.58 -11.80 -3.08
CA GLU A 182 4.83 -11.03 -3.00
C GLU A 182 4.78 -9.67 -3.73
N GLU A 183 3.85 -9.47 -4.66
CA GLU A 183 3.65 -8.20 -5.36
C GLU A 183 2.87 -7.23 -4.47
N SER A 184 1.82 -7.71 -3.82
CA SER A 184 1.07 -6.98 -2.79
C SER A 184 1.99 -6.40 -1.73
N ILE A 185 2.91 -7.19 -1.15
CA ILE A 185 3.84 -6.67 -0.12
C ILE A 185 4.80 -5.61 -0.69
N ALA A 186 5.22 -5.74 -1.95
CA ALA A 186 6.09 -4.77 -2.61
C ALA A 186 5.39 -3.40 -2.80
N GLU A 187 4.08 -3.37 -3.05
CA GLU A 187 3.30 -2.14 -3.06
C GLU A 187 3.14 -1.57 -1.64
N HIS A 188 2.80 -2.43 -0.68
CA HIS A 188 2.45 -1.99 0.68
C HIS A 188 3.66 -1.55 1.51
N VAL A 189 4.88 -1.95 1.14
CA VAL A 189 6.12 -1.45 1.76
C VAL A 189 6.52 -0.07 1.22
N ARG A 190 5.98 0.39 0.08
CA ARG A 190 6.38 1.66 -0.53
C ARG A 190 6.35 2.86 0.41
N PRO A 191 5.32 3.07 1.26
CA PRO A 191 5.32 4.19 2.19
C PRO A 191 6.52 4.17 3.15
N TRP A 192 6.91 2.98 3.63
CA TRP A 192 8.11 2.84 4.48
C TRP A 192 9.39 3.16 3.72
N GLN A 193 9.51 2.69 2.48
CA GLN A 193 10.65 3.00 1.63
C GLN A 193 10.74 4.51 1.36
N GLN A 194 9.61 5.15 1.03
CA GLN A 194 9.49 6.59 0.81
C GLN A 194 9.91 7.42 2.05
N MET A 195 9.46 7.01 3.24
CA MET A 195 9.89 7.66 4.49
C MET A 195 11.39 7.54 4.73
N LEU A 196 11.99 6.37 4.41
CA LEU A 196 13.43 6.19 4.52
C LEU A 196 14.21 7.02 3.50
N MET A 197 13.66 7.24 2.29
CA MET A 197 14.28 8.11 1.28
C MET A 197 14.27 9.58 1.69
N LEU A 198 13.17 10.05 2.30
CA LEU A 198 13.13 11.38 2.90
C LEU A 198 14.32 11.57 3.85
N PHE A 199 14.54 10.62 4.77
CA PHE A 199 15.66 10.72 5.70
C PHE A 199 17.02 10.57 5.02
N ALA A 200 17.15 9.69 4.04
CA ALA A 200 18.39 9.52 3.26
C ALA A 200 18.82 10.85 2.62
N ARG A 201 17.89 11.55 1.97
CA ARG A 201 18.18 12.76 1.20
C ARG A 201 18.24 14.04 2.03
N THR A 202 17.58 14.08 3.18
CA THR A 202 17.59 15.26 4.08
C THR A 202 18.68 15.22 5.15
N GLN A 203 19.29 14.05 5.41
CA GLN A 203 20.42 13.91 6.34
C GLN A 203 21.78 14.14 5.68
N VAL A 204 21.82 14.27 4.36
CA VAL A 204 22.99 14.67 3.57
C VAL A 204 22.88 16.15 3.22
N GLU A 205 24.00 16.80 2.93
CA GLU A 205 24.02 18.18 2.45
C GLU A 205 23.24 18.30 1.13
N HIS A 206 22.35 19.28 1.05
CA HIS A 206 21.47 19.52 -0.11
C HIS A 206 21.16 21.01 -0.23
N GLU A 207 20.80 21.45 -1.44
CA GLU A 207 20.61 22.88 -1.76
C GLU A 207 19.17 23.38 -1.58
N TRP A 208 18.20 22.48 -1.43
CA TRP A 208 16.77 22.80 -1.33
C TRP A 208 16.32 22.99 0.13
N THR A 209 15.11 23.52 0.33
CA THR A 209 14.57 23.75 1.69
C THR A 209 13.89 22.48 2.21
N SER A 210 14.56 21.70 3.06
CA SER A 210 13.97 20.48 3.63
C SER A 210 13.05 20.70 4.83
N PRO A 211 12.17 19.73 5.12
CA PRO A 211 11.40 19.71 6.37
C PRO A 211 12.30 19.72 7.62
N GLN A 212 11.81 20.35 8.70
CA GLN A 212 12.57 20.58 9.94
C GLN A 212 12.19 19.58 11.03
N TYR A 213 12.51 18.31 10.83
CA TYR A 213 12.31 17.28 11.84
C TYR A 213 13.57 17.04 12.70
N ARG A 214 13.39 16.37 13.85
CA ARG A 214 14.49 15.98 14.73
C ARG A 214 14.46 14.51 15.06
N PHE A 215 15.59 13.84 14.82
CA PHE A 215 15.82 12.52 15.39
C PHE A 215 16.12 12.61 16.88
N THR A 216 15.49 11.72 17.65
CA THR A 216 15.89 11.43 19.02
C THR A 216 17.34 10.88 19.05
N PRO A 217 18.04 10.94 20.19
CA PRO A 217 19.38 10.37 20.30
C PRO A 217 19.47 8.90 19.89
N ARG A 218 18.40 8.11 20.13
CA ARG A 218 18.34 6.70 19.75
C ARG A 218 18.15 6.51 18.25
N GLN A 219 17.19 7.20 17.65
CA GLN A 219 16.96 7.22 16.21
C GLN A 219 18.22 7.66 15.46
N ARG A 220 18.90 8.72 15.93
CA ARG A 220 20.14 9.20 15.32
C ARG A 220 21.26 8.15 15.39
N LYS A 221 21.35 7.41 16.49
CA LYS A 221 22.34 6.33 16.66
C LYS A 221 22.07 5.20 15.67
N THR A 222 20.84 4.69 15.59
CA THR A 222 20.48 3.60 14.68
C THR A 222 20.54 4.03 13.22
N TRP A 223 20.13 5.27 12.90
CA TRP A 223 20.29 5.86 11.57
C TRP A 223 21.75 5.86 11.13
N ARG A 224 22.67 6.31 11.99
CA ARG A 224 24.10 6.37 11.64
C ARG A 224 24.68 4.98 11.34
N VAL A 225 24.25 3.96 12.08
CA VAL A 225 24.63 2.56 11.82
C VAL A 225 24.08 2.09 10.48
N LEU A 226 22.79 2.32 10.22
CA LEU A 226 22.15 1.98 8.94
C LEU A 226 22.87 2.66 7.76
N TRP A 227 23.10 3.97 7.86
CA TRP A 227 23.76 4.75 6.81
C TRP A 227 25.19 4.26 6.53
N GLN A 228 25.95 3.94 7.58
CA GLN A 228 27.31 3.42 7.45
C GLN A 228 27.32 2.06 6.72
N VAL A 229 26.44 1.13 7.12
CA VAL A 229 26.34 -0.19 6.49
C VAL A 229 25.88 -0.06 5.02
N ALA A 230 24.91 0.81 4.76
CA ALA A 230 24.44 1.08 3.41
C ALA A 230 25.52 1.67 2.50
N THR A 231 26.35 2.57 3.03
CA THR A 231 27.47 3.16 2.29
C THR A 231 28.52 2.10 1.94
N THR A 232 28.81 1.17 2.85
CA THR A 232 29.73 0.06 2.57
C THR A 232 29.18 -0.88 1.50
N GLU A 233 27.90 -1.25 1.58
CA GLU A 233 27.28 -2.12 0.57
C GLU A 233 27.15 -1.43 -0.80
N GLY A 234 26.88 -0.13 -0.83
CA GLY A 234 26.85 0.67 -2.06
C GLY A 234 28.22 0.79 -2.73
N ALA A 235 29.31 0.85 -1.94
CA ALA A 235 30.67 0.86 -2.45
C ALA A 235 31.07 -0.48 -3.08
N ASP A 236 30.69 -1.60 -2.46
CA ASP A 236 30.97 -2.95 -2.98
C ASP A 236 30.30 -3.17 -4.34
N GLN A 237 29.08 -2.65 -4.54
CA GLN A 237 28.35 -2.74 -5.81
C GLN A 237 29.05 -2.00 -6.98
N ARG A 238 29.85 -0.96 -6.71
CA ARG A 238 30.66 -0.31 -7.76
C ARG A 238 31.81 -1.18 -8.24
N HIS A 239 32.39 -1.99 -7.35
CA HIS A 239 33.56 -2.81 -7.65
C HIS A 239 33.21 -4.06 -8.46
N SER A 240 31.93 -4.48 -8.47
CA SER A 240 31.45 -5.62 -9.27
C SER A 240 31.20 -5.30 -10.75
N ILE A 241 31.25 -4.03 -11.17
CA ILE A 241 30.91 -3.60 -12.55
C ILE A 241 32.15 -3.48 -13.45
N SER A 242 33.37 -3.74 -12.96
CA SER A 242 34.57 -3.73 -13.83
C SER A 242 34.62 -5.01 -14.69
N PRO A 243 34.42 -4.93 -16.01
CA PRO A 243 34.64 -6.07 -16.89
C PRO A 243 36.13 -6.03 -17.27
N ASP A 244 36.95 -6.82 -16.57
CA ASP A 244 38.28 -7.07 -17.10
C ASP A 244 38.14 -7.95 -18.36
N PRO A 245 38.75 -7.58 -19.49
CA PRO A 245 38.56 -8.26 -20.75
C PRO A 245 39.49 -9.48 -20.86
N MET A 246 38.87 -10.64 -21.09
CA MET A 246 39.42 -11.83 -21.75
C MET A 246 40.77 -12.37 -21.28
N ASP A 247 40.72 -13.53 -20.61
CA ASP A 247 41.52 -14.68 -21.06
C ASP A 247 40.86 -16.00 -20.62
N GLU A 248 41.27 -17.11 -21.22
CA GLU A 248 40.85 -18.51 -21.00
C GLU A 248 39.67 -18.97 -21.88
N GLN A 249 39.90 -19.30 -23.16
CA GLN A 249 40.40 -20.59 -23.63
C GLN A 249 39.71 -21.80 -22.98
N MET A 250 38.97 -22.52 -23.84
CA MET A 250 38.37 -23.81 -23.59
C MET A 250 39.34 -24.80 -22.96
N THR A 251 38.87 -25.49 -21.92
CA THR A 251 39.02 -26.95 -21.83
C THR A 251 37.82 -27.52 -21.08
N GLU A 252 37.02 -28.26 -21.83
CA GLU A 252 36.06 -29.24 -21.33
C GLU A 252 36.83 -30.31 -20.55
N GLU A 253 36.40 -30.64 -19.34
CA GLU A 253 36.64 -31.95 -18.72
C GLU A 253 35.58 -32.17 -17.63
N GLU A 254 34.56 -32.94 -18.01
CA GLU A 254 33.60 -33.57 -17.10
C GLU A 254 34.35 -34.69 -16.35
N GLU A 255 34.38 -34.63 -15.01
CA GLU A 255 34.59 -35.84 -14.21
C GLU A 255 33.60 -35.87 -13.03
N GLU A 256 32.77 -36.91 -13.04
CA GLU A 256 31.89 -37.35 -11.97
C GLU A 256 32.73 -37.92 -10.82
N GLU A 257 32.53 -37.44 -9.59
CA GLU A 257 32.76 -38.26 -8.40
C GLU A 257 31.54 -38.24 -7.48
N GLU A 258 30.80 -39.35 -7.50
CA GLU A 258 29.90 -39.75 -6.43
C GLU A 258 30.71 -40.13 -5.18
N GLU A 259 30.67 -39.31 -4.13
CA GLU A 259 31.00 -39.79 -2.78
C GLU A 259 29.75 -39.80 -1.89
N LYS A 260 29.25 -41.00 -1.63
CA LYS A 260 28.17 -41.27 -0.66
C LYS A 260 28.67 -41.03 0.76
N GLY A 261 28.56 -39.78 1.22
CA GLY A 261 28.63 -39.39 2.63
C GLY A 261 27.25 -39.43 3.29
N GLN A 262 27.20 -39.89 4.54
CA GLN A 262 25.99 -40.22 5.29
C GLN A 262 25.05 -39.03 5.56
N ARG A 263 23.75 -39.38 5.69
CA ARG A 263 22.68 -38.60 6.32
C ARG A 263 23.19 -37.65 7.42
N ASP A 264 23.10 -36.36 7.14
CA ASP A 264 22.74 -35.35 8.13
C ASP A 264 21.49 -34.61 7.64
N THR A 265 20.33 -35.21 7.87
CA THR A 265 19.00 -34.57 7.86
C THR A 265 18.85 -33.57 9.01
N GLN A 266 19.83 -32.68 9.21
CA GLN A 266 19.84 -31.65 10.25
C GLN A 266 20.22 -30.25 9.73
N SER A 267 20.43 -30.05 8.43
CA SER A 267 20.79 -28.72 7.88
C SER A 267 19.60 -27.85 7.42
N GLU A 268 18.38 -28.38 7.31
CA GLU A 268 17.25 -27.59 6.77
C GLU A 268 16.54 -26.71 7.82
N GLU A 269 16.77 -26.92 9.12
CA GLU A 269 16.21 -26.08 10.18
C GLU A 269 17.10 -24.89 10.59
N GLU A 270 18.39 -24.86 10.17
CA GLU A 270 19.33 -23.81 10.58
C GLU A 270 19.27 -22.51 9.73
N ASP A 271 18.53 -22.53 8.61
CA ASP A 271 18.20 -21.34 7.82
C ASP A 271 17.00 -20.58 8.41
N LYS A 272 17.11 -20.33 9.71
CA LYS A 272 16.17 -19.54 10.48
C LYS A 272 16.29 -18.06 10.08
N PHE A 273 15.60 -17.66 9.01
CA PHE A 273 15.36 -16.26 8.57
C PHE A 273 16.47 -15.26 8.93
N LYS A 274 17.73 -15.54 8.56
CA LYS A 274 18.85 -14.68 8.93
C LYS A 274 18.76 -13.39 8.11
N LEU A 275 18.48 -12.29 8.80
CA LEU A 275 18.54 -10.96 8.19
C LEU A 275 20.00 -10.60 7.93
N THR A 276 20.28 -9.98 6.78
CA THR A 276 21.61 -9.40 6.50
C THR A 276 21.91 -8.23 7.45
N LYS A 277 23.16 -7.78 7.49
CA LYS A 277 23.57 -6.65 8.36
C LYS A 277 22.75 -5.39 8.06
N ILE A 278 22.56 -5.04 6.78
CA ILE A 278 21.74 -3.88 6.41
C ILE A 278 20.27 -4.07 6.77
N GLN A 279 19.72 -5.27 6.61
CA GLN A 279 18.33 -5.56 6.94
C GLN A 279 18.07 -5.44 8.45
N MET A 280 18.99 -5.94 9.29
CA MET A 280 18.91 -5.75 10.74
C MET A 280 19.02 -4.27 11.12
N ALA A 281 19.99 -3.54 10.56
CA ALA A 281 20.15 -2.11 10.84
C ALA A 281 18.93 -1.29 10.39
N CYS A 282 18.31 -1.66 9.26
CA CYS A 282 17.10 -1.05 8.75
C CYS A 282 15.93 -1.30 9.70
N LEU A 283 15.76 -2.53 10.17
CA LEU A 283 14.75 -2.91 11.13
C LEU A 283 14.92 -2.19 12.47
N ASP A 284 16.15 -2.15 13.01
CA ASP A 284 16.52 -1.42 14.24
C ASP A 284 16.17 0.07 14.16
N PHE A 285 16.45 0.70 13.02
CA PHE A 285 16.06 2.09 12.80
C PHE A 285 14.54 2.26 12.76
N CYS A 286 13.81 1.42 12.01
CA CYS A 286 12.34 1.47 11.94
C CYS A 286 11.69 1.29 13.31
N ILE A 287 12.24 0.44 14.19
CA ILE A 287 11.74 0.27 15.56
C ILE A 287 11.95 1.54 16.39
N GLU A 288 13.16 2.12 16.36
CA GLU A 288 13.44 3.35 17.10
C GLU A 288 12.62 4.54 16.55
N LEU A 289 12.28 4.52 15.26
CA LEU A 289 11.36 5.49 14.67
C LEU A 289 9.94 5.36 15.26
N LEU A 290 9.45 4.12 15.42
CA LEU A 290 8.15 3.84 16.04
C LEU A 290 8.13 4.03 17.55
N ASN A 291 9.28 3.91 18.22
CA ASN A 291 9.42 4.02 19.67
C ASN A 291 9.54 5.48 20.16
N GLN A 292 8.84 6.40 19.49
CA GLN A 292 8.85 7.81 19.85
C GLN A 292 7.71 8.14 20.82
N ARG A 293 8.05 8.83 21.91
CA ARG A 293 7.07 9.53 22.74
C ARG A 293 6.84 10.91 22.13
N VAL A 294 5.64 11.14 21.61
CA VAL A 294 5.24 12.43 21.07
C VAL A 294 5.32 13.46 22.22
N GLN A 295 6.14 14.49 22.02
CA GLN A 295 6.26 15.65 22.93
C GLN A 295 5.27 16.74 22.49
N VAL A 296 5.28 17.90 23.14
CA VAL A 296 4.30 18.99 22.91
C VAL A 296 4.26 19.48 21.45
N GLU A 297 5.38 19.37 20.71
CA GLU A 297 5.46 19.73 19.29
C GLU A 297 5.47 18.48 18.40
N ASP A 298 4.28 18.04 18.00
CA ASP A 298 4.06 16.81 17.23
C ASP A 298 4.88 16.75 15.93
N TYR A 299 5.15 17.91 15.31
CA TYR A 299 5.81 17.99 14.00
C TYR A 299 7.34 18.03 14.05
N GLU A 300 7.98 18.21 15.22
CA GLU A 300 9.41 17.94 15.34
C GLU A 300 9.71 16.42 15.29
N CYS A 301 8.69 15.58 15.41
CA CYS A 301 8.80 14.13 15.33
C CYS A 301 9.10 13.68 13.89
N ALA A 302 10.24 13.02 13.68
CA ALA A 302 10.63 12.49 12.38
C ALA A 302 9.55 11.61 11.72
N LEU A 303 8.83 10.80 12.51
CA LEU A 303 7.75 9.98 11.99
C LEU A 303 6.57 10.83 11.50
N VAL A 304 6.16 11.84 12.27
CA VAL A 304 5.02 12.71 11.93
C VAL A 304 5.36 13.61 10.73
N ASP A 305 6.60 14.09 10.67
CA ASP A 305 7.13 14.83 9.53
C ASP A 305 7.09 14.00 8.25
N ALA A 306 7.63 12.77 8.29
CA ALA A 306 7.61 11.88 7.13
C ALA A 306 6.18 11.55 6.68
N LEU A 307 5.25 11.36 7.62
CA LEU A 307 3.82 11.21 7.32
C LEU A 307 3.23 12.47 6.65
N ALA A 308 3.61 13.67 7.10
CA ALA A 308 3.17 14.92 6.47
C ALA A 308 3.69 15.04 5.02
N VAL A 309 4.95 14.67 4.78
CA VAL A 309 5.53 14.65 3.43
C VAL A 309 4.80 13.65 2.53
N LEU A 310 4.48 12.44 3.03
CA LEU A 310 3.66 11.48 2.27
C LEU A 310 2.25 11.98 1.97
N GLY A 311 1.76 12.94 2.75
CA GLY A 311 0.52 13.66 2.50
C GLY A 311 0.54 14.53 1.24
N ARG A 312 1.73 14.85 0.71
CA ARG A 312 1.90 15.54 -0.57
C ARG A 312 2.06 14.52 -1.70
N GLY A 313 1.13 14.54 -2.65
CA GLY A 313 1.21 13.82 -3.92
C GLY A 313 1.72 14.70 -5.06
N GLU A 314 1.90 14.10 -6.24
CA GLU A 314 2.37 14.77 -7.47
C GLU A 314 1.45 15.94 -7.88
N TYR A 315 0.14 15.73 -7.80
CA TYR A 315 -0.87 16.68 -8.26
C TYR A 315 -1.45 17.57 -7.14
N GLY A 316 -0.96 17.45 -5.91
CA GLY A 316 -1.49 18.20 -4.78
C GLY A 316 -1.50 17.43 -3.47
N TRP A 317 -2.26 17.94 -2.51
CA TRP A 317 -2.46 17.29 -1.22
C TRP A 317 -3.35 16.06 -1.35
N ARG A 318 -3.00 14.96 -0.67
CA ARG A 318 -3.84 13.78 -0.59
C ARG A 318 -5.13 14.07 0.19
N ASP A 319 -6.22 13.49 -0.29
CA ASP A 319 -7.55 13.61 0.31
C ASP A 319 -7.82 12.56 1.39
N ALA A 320 -9.01 12.62 1.97
CA ALA A 320 -9.47 11.71 3.02
C ALA A 320 -9.71 10.28 2.51
N GLU A 321 -9.69 10.01 1.21
CA GLU A 321 -9.88 8.67 0.63
C GLU A 321 -8.54 8.01 0.30
N SER A 322 -7.57 8.79 -0.18
CA SER A 322 -6.26 8.34 -0.65
C SER A 322 -5.20 8.24 0.45
N TYR A 323 -5.28 9.04 1.52
CA TYR A 323 -4.28 9.02 2.58
C TYR A 323 -4.47 7.90 3.62
N PRO A 324 -5.68 7.59 4.13
CA PRO A 324 -5.85 6.52 5.12
C PRO A 324 -5.33 5.14 4.70
N PRO A 325 -5.43 4.71 3.41
CA PRO A 325 -4.77 3.49 2.95
C PRO A 325 -3.27 3.47 3.21
N ILE A 326 -2.56 4.58 3.01
CA ILE A 326 -1.12 4.72 3.27
C ILE A 326 -0.81 4.47 4.75
N LEU A 327 -1.58 5.10 5.65
CA LEU A 327 -1.45 4.86 7.09
C LEU A 327 -1.70 3.40 7.46
N SER A 328 -2.71 2.77 6.86
CA SER A 328 -3.02 1.36 7.07
C SER A 328 -1.86 0.46 6.64
N TRP A 329 -1.23 0.76 5.50
CA TRP A 329 -0.06 0.04 4.99
C TRP A 329 1.14 0.19 5.93
N ILE A 330 1.43 1.42 6.38
CA ILE A 330 2.50 1.69 7.34
C ILE A 330 2.30 0.87 8.62
N ILE A 331 1.09 0.92 9.21
CA ILE A 331 0.76 0.19 10.44
C ILE A 331 0.85 -1.32 10.23
N LYS A 332 0.35 -1.84 9.11
CA LYS A 332 0.37 -3.28 8.84
C LYS A 332 1.80 -3.77 8.64
N VAL A 333 2.63 -3.08 7.85
CA VAL A 333 4.05 -3.42 7.67
C VAL A 333 4.82 -3.31 8.98
N ALA A 334 4.59 -2.27 9.79
CA ALA A 334 5.20 -2.12 11.10
C ALA A 334 4.95 -3.34 12.01
N ARG A 335 3.70 -3.83 12.01
CA ARG A 335 3.32 -5.04 12.77
C ARG A 335 4.03 -6.28 12.24
N LEU A 336 4.14 -6.44 10.92
CA LEU A 336 4.90 -7.53 10.32
C LEU A 336 6.38 -7.47 10.77
N CYS A 337 7.04 -6.31 10.65
CA CYS A 337 8.43 -6.14 11.05
C CYS A 337 8.67 -6.44 12.55
N HIS A 338 7.79 -5.99 13.43
CA HIS A 338 7.87 -6.28 14.86
C HIS A 338 7.75 -7.79 15.17
N THR A 339 6.97 -8.54 14.38
CA THR A 339 6.87 -10.00 14.59
C THR A 339 8.14 -10.76 14.24
N VAL A 340 8.96 -10.27 13.30
CA VAL A 340 10.27 -10.88 13.00
C VAL A 340 11.20 -10.81 14.20
N LEU A 341 11.25 -9.67 14.89
CA LEU A 341 12.04 -9.52 16.11
C LEU A 341 11.63 -10.51 17.20
N ASN A 342 10.32 -10.73 17.37
CA ASN A 342 9.81 -11.65 18.37
C ASN A 342 10.14 -13.12 18.08
N ASP A 343 10.40 -13.47 16.82
CA ASP A 343 10.84 -14.81 16.42
C ASP A 343 12.37 -14.97 16.48
N GLN A 344 13.10 -13.91 16.12
CA GLN A 344 14.56 -13.83 16.16
C GLN A 344 15.10 -13.76 17.59
N VAL A 345 14.55 -12.85 18.40
CA VAL A 345 14.77 -12.77 19.84
C VAL A 345 13.77 -13.72 20.46
N ASN A 346 14.21 -14.91 20.85
CA ASN A 346 13.39 -15.95 21.43
C ASN A 346 12.77 -15.46 22.77
N PHE A 347 11.73 -14.62 22.71
CA PHE A 347 11.02 -14.02 23.85
C PHE A 347 10.06 -15.01 24.51
N ARG A 348 9.89 -16.21 23.93
CA ARG A 348 9.06 -17.30 24.46
C ARG A 348 9.30 -17.58 25.96
N PRO A 349 10.56 -17.64 26.47
CA PRO A 349 10.83 -17.84 27.89
C PRO A 349 10.44 -16.63 28.75
N GLN A 350 10.62 -15.39 28.25
CA GLN A 350 10.28 -14.16 28.97
C GLN A 350 8.77 -13.92 29.02
N MET A 351 8.05 -14.23 27.95
CA MET A 351 6.58 -14.23 27.92
C MET A 351 5.98 -15.33 28.80
N GLN A 352 6.61 -16.51 28.86
CA GLN A 352 6.25 -17.55 29.83
C GLN A 352 6.54 -17.13 31.28
N GLN A 353 7.65 -16.42 31.54
CA GLN A 353 7.94 -15.84 32.87
C GLN A 353 6.93 -14.76 33.26
N LEU A 354 6.54 -13.88 32.32
CA LEU A 354 5.48 -12.89 32.56
C LEU A 354 4.13 -13.55 32.86
N GLY A 355 3.81 -14.65 32.18
CA GLY A 355 2.64 -15.49 32.47
C GLY A 355 2.69 -16.17 33.83
N LYS A 356 3.89 -16.56 34.30
CA LYS A 356 4.12 -17.16 35.64
C LYS A 356 4.18 -16.15 36.78
N LEU A 357 4.47 -14.87 36.50
CA LEU A 357 4.46 -13.77 37.48
C LEU A 357 3.06 -13.21 37.73
N LEU A 358 2.08 -13.54 36.87
CA LEU A 358 0.68 -13.13 36.97
C LEU A 358 -0.14 -13.79 38.10
N PRO A 359 0.04 -15.06 38.48
CA PRO A 359 -0.65 -15.60 39.66
C PRO A 359 -0.01 -15.16 40.99
N VAL A 360 1.26 -14.73 41.00
CA VAL A 360 1.99 -14.44 42.24
C VAL A 360 1.74 -13.02 42.77
N LYS A 361 1.22 -12.10 41.96
CA LYS A 361 0.94 -10.71 42.39
C LYS A 361 -0.53 -10.38 42.66
N THR A 362 -1.40 -11.38 42.73
CA THR A 362 -2.83 -11.19 43.07
C THR A 362 -3.19 -11.70 44.47
N GLN A 363 -2.19 -11.90 45.34
CA GLN A 363 -2.39 -12.07 46.78
C GLN A 363 -1.41 -11.17 47.52
N MET A 364 -1.79 -9.90 47.67
CA MET A 364 -1.61 -9.10 48.90
C MET A 364 -2.57 -7.92 48.86
#